data_AF-A0A8B9ZG73-F1
#
_entry.id   AF-A0A8B9ZG73-F1
#
_cell.length_a   1.000
_cell.length_b   1.000
_cell.length_c   1.000
_cell.angle_alpha   90.00
_cell.angle_beta   90.00
_cell.angle_gamma   90.00
#
_symmetry.space_group_name_H-M   'P 1'
#
loop_
_entity.id
_entity.type
_entity.pdbx_description
1 polymer ?
#
loop_
_entity_poly.entity_id
_entity_poly.type
_entity_poly.pdbx_seq_one_letter_code
_entity_poly.pdbx_strand_id
1 'polypeptide(L)'
;AADELACGDAEGRLEALFGRVRAIQDKSGRFDMLLCVGNFFGSPSDPEWTEYRTGAKKAPIQTFVLGANNQETVRYFPDSSGCELAENITYLGRRGVFSSTSGLQIAYLSGTESQDEPAPAYSFSSKDVTELKTSLLSTPNFKGVDILLTSPWPRDVGNFANSPGKINTKKHGSTLISDLAASLKPRYHFAALEKAYYERLPYRNHTVLQETPQHVSRFIALADVGNTSKKKYLYAFSIVPMSLMDPAELVKQPQDVTENPYRQLRKEAQKTTKQILVCTEEPACQFFFDLNKHQGKKRPSDGKERGNSQPKQAKTPSQPTGPCWFCLASPEVEKHLVVSIGTHCYLALAKGGLLPDHVLILPIGHCQSVVDLSPEVMEEVTKYKSALKEFFRSKGKRYVLFERNYKSQHLQLQVIPVPLDCTSEDIKESFITQAREQQIDLLEIPEHSDITQVARPGTPYFYVELDTGEKLFHSIRRSFPLQFGRAVLASPALLALPERADWRRCAAGRAEEAAQARAFRRDFQPFDLALPE
;
A
#
# COMPACT_ATOMS: atom_id res chain seq x y z
N ALA A 1 3.83 18.29 -5.52
CA ALA A 1 5.02 17.53 -5.06
C ALA A 1 4.86 17.36 -3.55
N ALA A 2 5.29 16.24 -3.00
CA ALA A 2 5.30 16.01 -1.56
C ALA A 2 6.64 16.48 -1.00
N ASP A 3 6.60 17.21 0.10
CA ASP A 3 7.78 17.76 0.74
C ASP A 3 8.13 16.93 1.97
N GLU A 4 9.23 16.20 1.90
CA GLU A 4 9.59 15.17 2.86
C GLU A 4 10.93 15.46 3.53
N LEU A 5 11.10 14.96 4.75
CA LEU A 5 12.36 14.97 5.49
C LEU A 5 12.90 13.55 5.64
N ALA A 6 14.19 13.36 5.43
CA ALA A 6 14.89 12.12 5.75
C ALA A 6 15.97 12.39 6.81
N CYS A 7 16.06 11.53 7.83
CA CYS A 7 17.03 11.60 8.91
C CYS A 7 17.87 10.32 8.99
N GLY A 8 19.17 10.48 9.27
CA GLY A 8 20.08 9.38 9.60
C GLY A 8 19.90 8.87 11.03
N ASP A 9 21.01 8.59 11.71
CA ASP A 9 21.00 8.05 13.07
C ASP A 9 20.61 9.12 14.10
N ALA A 10 19.46 8.95 14.76
CA ALA A 10 19.06 9.83 15.86
C ALA A 10 19.81 9.50 17.17
N GLU A 11 20.15 8.23 17.39
CA GLU A 11 20.85 7.72 18.59
C GLU A 11 20.24 8.25 19.91
N GLY A 12 18.90 8.37 19.98
CA GLY A 12 18.20 8.87 21.17
C GLY A 12 18.20 10.38 21.37
N ARG A 13 18.84 11.15 20.49
CA ARG A 13 18.92 12.63 20.56
C ARG A 13 17.68 13.28 19.94
N LEU A 14 16.51 12.95 20.46
CA LEU A 14 15.20 13.30 19.90
C LEU A 14 14.89 14.79 20.01
N GLU A 15 15.30 15.44 21.09
CA GLU A 15 15.11 16.88 21.28
C GLU A 15 15.92 17.70 20.26
N ALA A 16 17.16 17.30 20.01
CA ALA A 16 18.00 17.90 18.97
C ALA A 16 17.41 17.69 17.57
N LEU A 17 16.93 16.47 17.28
CA LEU A 17 16.28 16.15 16.01
C LEU A 17 15.01 16.97 15.81
N PHE A 18 14.03 16.86 16.71
CA PHE A 18 12.74 17.52 16.58
C PHE A 18 12.82 19.04 16.75
N GLY A 19 13.76 19.55 17.54
CA GLY A 19 14.09 20.97 17.59
C GLY A 19 14.56 21.49 16.24
N ARG A 20 15.42 20.73 15.54
CA ARG A 20 15.85 21.09 14.17
C ARG A 20 14.71 20.98 13.17
N VAL A 21 13.85 19.96 13.27
CA VAL A 21 12.68 19.80 12.40
C VAL A 21 11.75 21.00 12.53
N ARG A 22 11.37 21.41 13.76
CA ARG A 22 10.56 22.62 14.00
C ARG A 22 11.17 23.85 13.35
N ALA A 23 12.46 24.09 13.58
CA ALA A 23 13.16 25.23 13.01
C ALA A 23 13.22 25.23 11.47
N ILE A 24 13.15 24.06 10.83
CA ILE A 24 13.06 23.94 9.37
C ILE A 24 11.63 24.19 8.90
N GLN A 25 10.63 23.68 9.61
CA GLN A 25 9.22 23.93 9.26
C GLN A 25 8.87 25.42 9.33
N ASP A 26 9.36 26.11 10.34
CA ASP A 26 9.17 27.54 10.51
C ASP A 26 9.79 28.37 9.37
N LYS A 27 10.84 27.85 8.72
CA LYS A 27 11.58 28.55 7.67
C LYS A 27 11.13 28.20 6.26
N SER A 28 10.89 26.91 6.01
CA SER A 28 10.73 26.37 4.66
C SER A 28 9.30 25.90 4.37
N GLY A 29 8.39 25.96 5.35
CA GLY A 29 7.01 25.48 5.21
C GLY A 29 6.80 24.11 5.84
N ARG A 30 5.56 23.62 5.75
CA ARG A 30 5.18 22.33 6.34
C ARG A 30 5.69 21.17 5.50
N PHE A 31 6.22 20.16 6.17
CA PHE A 31 6.62 18.89 5.58
C PHE A 31 5.59 17.81 5.94
N ASP A 32 5.38 16.86 5.03
CA ASP A 32 4.36 15.82 5.17
C ASP A 32 4.78 14.75 6.19
N MET A 33 6.01 14.22 6.08
CA MET A 33 6.56 13.28 7.08
C MET A 33 8.08 13.36 7.27
N LEU A 34 8.55 12.69 8.32
CA LEU A 34 9.97 12.45 8.63
C LEU A 34 10.29 10.95 8.51
N LEU A 35 11.27 10.60 7.67
CA LEU A 35 11.74 9.24 7.45
C LEU A 35 13.09 9.04 8.16
N CYS A 36 13.09 8.33 9.29
CA CYS A 36 14.30 7.99 10.04
C CYS A 36 14.83 6.64 9.58
N VAL A 37 15.97 6.66 8.88
CA VAL A 37 16.58 5.46 8.27
C VAL A 37 17.72 4.85 9.09
N GLY A 38 18.15 5.48 10.20
CA GLY A 38 19.22 4.96 11.05
C GLY A 38 18.73 4.45 12.40
N ASN A 39 19.66 4.37 13.36
CA ASN A 39 19.34 4.09 14.75
C ASN A 39 18.50 5.21 15.33
N PHE A 40 17.22 4.95 15.59
CA PHE A 40 16.34 5.92 16.23
C PHE A 40 16.63 6.02 17.74
N PHE A 41 16.76 4.87 18.40
CA PHE A 41 17.09 4.76 19.82
C PHE A 41 18.61 4.73 20.04
N GLY A 42 19.05 5.31 21.15
CA GLY A 42 20.44 5.28 21.59
C GLY A 42 20.71 4.10 22.52
N SER A 43 20.80 4.39 23.82
CA SER A 43 21.09 3.42 24.87
C SER A 43 19.82 2.77 25.47
N PRO A 44 19.95 1.62 26.17
CA PRO A 44 18.86 0.91 26.87
C PRO A 44 18.00 1.73 27.83
N SER A 45 18.53 2.84 28.33
CA SER A 45 17.85 3.84 29.13
C SER A 45 17.95 5.14 28.36
N ASP A 46 16.85 5.50 27.70
CA ASP A 46 16.75 6.75 26.96
C ASP A 46 15.72 7.64 27.69
N PRO A 47 16.20 8.64 28.46
CA PRO A 47 15.31 9.50 29.24
C PRO A 47 14.44 10.36 28.31
N GLU A 48 14.96 10.81 27.17
CA GLU A 48 14.18 11.59 26.21
C GLU A 48 13.03 10.75 25.65
N TRP A 49 13.30 9.48 25.30
CA TRP A 49 12.25 8.58 24.82
C TRP A 49 11.10 8.40 25.80
N THR A 50 11.38 8.37 27.11
CA THR A 50 10.35 8.20 28.14
C THR A 50 9.32 9.33 28.12
N GLU A 51 9.73 10.55 27.79
CA GLU A 51 8.84 11.71 27.67
C GLU A 51 7.91 11.61 26.46
N TYR A 52 8.38 11.05 25.34
CA TYR A 52 7.52 10.80 24.17
C TYR A 52 6.57 9.62 24.41
N ARG A 53 7.06 8.55 25.05
CA ARG A 53 6.26 7.37 25.36
C ARG A 53 5.12 7.66 26.34
N THR A 54 5.35 8.53 27.32
CA THR A 54 4.33 8.96 28.29
C THR A 54 3.40 10.04 27.75
N GLY A 55 3.69 10.60 26.57
CA GLY A 55 2.93 11.69 25.96
C GLY A 55 3.22 13.08 26.52
N ALA A 56 4.25 13.23 27.36
CA ALA A 56 4.71 14.53 27.87
C ALA A 56 5.29 15.41 26.74
N LYS A 57 5.95 14.80 25.76
CA LYS A 57 6.38 15.43 24.51
C LYS A 57 5.73 14.72 23.31
N LYS A 58 5.55 15.48 22.23
CA LYS A 58 4.99 14.97 20.96
C LYS A 58 5.93 15.28 19.81
N ALA A 59 6.03 14.35 18.85
CA ALA A 59 6.77 14.62 17.63
C ALA A 59 6.05 15.71 16.81
N PRO A 60 6.80 16.68 16.25
CA PRO A 60 6.22 17.83 15.55
C PRO A 60 5.56 17.44 14.21
N ILE A 61 5.93 16.29 13.65
CA ILE A 61 5.35 15.70 12.44
C ILE A 61 5.31 14.18 12.53
N GLN A 62 4.51 13.57 11.64
CA GLN A 62 4.47 12.14 11.47
C GLN A 62 5.88 11.62 11.14
N THR A 63 6.41 10.80 12.04
CA THR A 63 7.78 10.28 12.00
C THR A 63 7.73 8.77 11.81
N PHE A 64 8.27 8.30 10.70
CA PHE A 64 8.40 6.88 10.39
C PHE A 64 9.82 6.43 10.69
N VAL A 65 9.95 5.34 11.44
CA VAL A 65 11.23 4.78 11.86
C VAL A 65 11.40 3.37 11.32
N LEU A 66 12.63 3.03 10.94
CA LEU A 66 13.04 1.64 10.71
C LEU A 66 13.27 0.92 12.04
N GLY A 67 13.33 -0.42 11.98
CA GLY A 67 13.46 -1.29 13.14
C GLY A 67 14.85 -1.26 13.79
N ALA A 68 14.99 -2.07 14.84
CA ALA A 68 16.27 -2.21 15.55
C ALA A 68 17.39 -2.67 14.62
N ASN A 69 18.59 -2.12 14.81
CA ASN A 69 19.82 -2.55 14.12
C ASN A 69 20.81 -3.23 15.07
N ASN A 70 20.44 -3.41 16.35
CA ASN A 70 21.23 -4.09 17.36
C ASN A 70 20.31 -4.76 18.40
N GLN A 71 20.85 -5.72 19.15
CA GLN A 71 20.10 -6.48 20.16
C GLN A 71 19.54 -5.60 21.29
N GLU A 72 20.22 -4.51 21.64
CA GLU A 72 19.86 -3.67 22.77
C GLU A 72 18.56 -2.89 22.53
N THR A 73 18.32 -2.48 21.30
CA THR A 73 17.18 -1.64 20.90
C THR A 73 15.95 -2.45 20.50
N VAL A 74 16.05 -3.77 20.32
CA VAL A 74 14.93 -4.67 19.99
C VAL A 74 13.75 -4.48 20.95
N ARG A 75 14.02 -4.25 22.24
CA ARG A 75 13.01 -4.07 23.29
C ARG A 75 12.01 -2.94 23.01
N TYR A 76 12.39 -1.96 22.19
CA TYR A 76 11.54 -0.82 21.86
C TYR A 76 10.56 -1.12 20.73
N PHE A 77 10.70 -2.25 20.05
CA PHE A 77 9.89 -2.66 18.91
C PHE A 77 9.11 -3.94 19.28
N PRO A 78 7.90 -3.80 19.85
CA PRO A 78 7.15 -4.95 20.37
C PRO A 78 6.52 -5.82 19.28
N ASP A 79 6.25 -5.25 18.11
CA ASP A 79 5.59 -5.94 16.99
C ASP A 79 6.45 -5.84 15.74
N SER A 80 6.71 -6.98 15.09
CA SER A 80 7.50 -7.07 13.85
C SER A 80 6.79 -6.54 12.60
N SER A 81 5.45 -6.47 12.62
CA SER A 81 4.62 -6.02 11.49
C SER A 81 4.53 -4.49 11.34
N GLY A 82 5.02 -3.75 12.34
CA GLY A 82 4.93 -2.30 12.42
C GLY A 82 3.88 -1.86 13.43
N CYS A 83 4.16 -0.79 14.17
CA CYS A 83 3.26 -0.29 15.20
C CYS A 83 3.53 1.18 15.52
N GLU A 84 2.54 1.84 16.12
CA GLU A 84 2.73 3.16 16.68
C GLU A 84 3.49 3.05 18.01
N LEU A 85 4.69 3.63 18.07
CA LEU A 85 5.55 3.57 19.26
C LEU A 85 5.21 4.66 20.28
N ALA A 86 4.84 5.84 19.77
CA ALA A 86 4.36 7.00 20.52
C ALA A 86 3.55 7.89 19.56
N GLU A 87 2.86 8.90 20.09
CA GLU A 87 2.06 9.82 19.27
C GLU A 87 2.92 10.46 18.16
N ASN A 88 2.49 10.31 16.91
CA ASN A 88 3.18 10.72 15.69
C ASN A 88 4.53 10.01 15.42
N ILE A 89 4.84 8.89 16.09
CA ILE A 89 6.05 8.09 15.85
C ILE A 89 5.65 6.64 15.55
N THR A 90 5.86 6.20 14.31
CA THR A 90 5.43 4.89 13.82
C THR A 90 6.62 4.07 13.32
N TYR A 91 6.75 2.85 13.84
CA TYR A 91 7.61 1.83 13.28
C TYR A 91 6.96 1.20 12.05
N LEU A 92 7.66 1.20 10.92
CA LEU A 92 7.14 0.67 9.65
C LEU A 92 7.03 -0.87 9.62
N GLY A 93 7.76 -1.57 10.49
CA GLY A 93 7.83 -3.04 10.46
C GLY A 93 9.13 -3.56 9.84
N ARG A 94 9.27 -4.89 9.82
CA ARG A 94 10.51 -5.57 9.39
C ARG A 94 10.82 -5.33 7.91
N ARG A 95 9.81 -5.44 7.06
CA ARG A 95 9.89 -5.21 5.62
C ARG A 95 8.51 -4.86 5.09
N GLY A 96 8.43 -4.11 4.00
CA GLY A 96 7.15 -3.84 3.37
C GLY A 96 7.17 -2.65 2.42
N VAL A 97 5.96 -2.24 2.05
CA VAL A 97 5.72 -1.08 1.20
C VAL A 97 4.70 -0.20 1.88
N PHE A 98 5.09 1.02 2.18
CA PHE A 98 4.23 2.05 2.74
C PHE A 98 3.81 3.01 1.62
N SER A 99 2.50 3.22 1.48
CA SER A 99 1.96 4.21 0.54
C SER A 99 1.57 5.46 1.30
N SER A 100 2.23 6.58 1.02
CA SER A 100 1.91 7.87 1.62
C SER A 100 0.56 8.40 1.14
N THR A 101 -0.06 9.30 1.91
CA THR A 101 -1.24 10.08 1.51
C THR A 101 -1.00 10.92 0.26
N SER A 102 0.25 11.29 0.00
CA SER A 102 0.66 12.00 -1.23
C SER A 102 0.77 11.07 -2.46
N GLY A 103 0.60 9.76 -2.28
CA GLY A 103 0.69 8.75 -3.34
C GLY A 103 2.10 8.19 -3.57
N LEU A 104 3.08 8.54 -2.73
CA LEU A 104 4.43 7.99 -2.79
C LEU A 104 4.47 6.53 -2.37
N GLN A 105 5.14 5.68 -3.15
CA GLN A 105 5.45 4.31 -2.77
C GLN A 105 6.83 4.21 -2.11
N ILE A 106 6.84 3.91 -0.82
CA ILE A 106 8.04 3.82 0.02
C ILE A 106 8.27 2.34 0.37
N ALA A 107 9.26 1.71 -0.26
CA ALA A 107 9.72 0.39 0.15
C ALA A 107 10.70 0.52 1.33
N TYR A 108 10.62 -0.38 2.30
CA TYR A 108 11.51 -0.35 3.45
C TYR A 108 11.97 -1.75 3.85
N LEU A 109 13.19 -1.81 4.38
CA LEU A 109 13.80 -3.00 4.97
C LEU A 109 14.54 -2.60 6.25
N SER A 110 14.07 -3.13 7.37
CA SER A 110 14.59 -2.83 8.71
C SER A 110 15.67 -3.81 9.15
N GLY A 111 16.64 -3.33 9.91
CA GLY A 111 17.70 -4.13 10.52
C GLY A 111 18.98 -4.23 9.69
N THR A 112 19.85 -5.15 10.10
CA THR A 112 21.15 -5.43 9.45
C THR A 112 21.17 -6.79 8.74
N GLU A 113 22.04 -6.96 7.75
CA GLU A 113 22.19 -8.25 7.05
C GLU A 113 22.69 -9.33 8.02
N SER A 114 21.98 -10.46 8.10
CA SER A 114 22.43 -11.67 8.80
C SER A 114 22.40 -12.89 7.88
N GLN A 115 23.33 -13.82 8.12
CA GLN A 115 23.36 -15.14 7.49
C GLN A 115 22.75 -16.23 8.38
N ASP A 116 22.37 -15.90 9.61
CA ASP A 116 21.79 -16.86 10.56
C ASP A 116 20.33 -17.17 10.21
N GLU A 117 19.92 -18.43 10.39
CA GLU A 117 18.54 -18.88 10.27
C GLU A 117 18.10 -19.59 11.57
N PRO A 118 17.10 -19.08 12.32
CA PRO A 118 16.28 -17.90 12.01
C PRO A 118 17.05 -16.58 12.26
N ALA A 119 16.87 -15.62 11.35
CA ALA A 119 17.52 -14.31 11.48
C ALA A 119 17.04 -13.55 12.74
N PRO A 120 17.96 -12.94 13.52
CA PRO A 120 17.63 -12.16 14.71
C PRO A 120 16.59 -11.06 14.43
N ALA A 121 15.86 -10.64 15.47
CA ALA A 121 14.80 -9.62 15.34
C ALA A 121 15.29 -8.24 14.84
N TYR A 122 16.59 -7.95 14.96
CA TYR A 122 17.25 -6.74 14.46
C TYR A 122 17.95 -6.94 13.11
N SER A 123 17.70 -8.07 12.43
CA SER A 123 18.35 -8.44 11.19
C SER A 123 17.37 -8.89 10.12
N PHE A 124 17.75 -8.72 8.86
CA PHE A 124 17.03 -9.27 7.71
C PHE A 124 17.85 -10.38 7.05
N SER A 125 17.14 -11.34 6.45
CA SER A 125 17.75 -12.46 5.70
C SER A 125 17.47 -12.36 4.19
N SER A 126 18.07 -13.26 3.42
CA SER A 126 17.81 -13.37 1.98
C SER A 126 16.33 -13.65 1.66
N LYS A 127 15.63 -14.36 2.57
CA LYS A 127 14.20 -14.65 2.46
C LYS A 127 13.38 -13.35 2.52
N ASP A 128 13.66 -12.47 3.48
CA ASP A 128 12.99 -11.18 3.63
C ASP A 128 13.11 -10.32 2.37
N VAL A 129 14.31 -10.28 1.79
CA VAL A 129 14.59 -9.53 0.55
C VAL A 129 13.87 -10.14 -0.65
N THR A 130 13.83 -11.47 -0.75
CA THR A 130 13.15 -12.18 -1.83
C THR A 130 11.63 -11.98 -1.76
N GLU A 131 11.05 -12.02 -0.57
CA GLU A 131 9.62 -11.79 -0.35
C GLU A 131 9.22 -10.35 -0.71
N LEU A 132 10.01 -9.36 -0.26
CA LEU A 132 9.76 -7.95 -0.62
C LEU A 132 9.85 -7.72 -2.14
N LYS A 133 10.85 -8.30 -2.80
CA LYS A 133 10.98 -8.22 -4.25
C LYS A 133 9.80 -8.88 -4.96
N THR A 134 9.46 -10.12 -4.58
CA THR A 134 8.37 -10.86 -5.22
C THR A 134 7.05 -10.10 -5.11
N SER A 135 6.78 -9.51 -3.95
CA SER A 135 5.57 -8.69 -3.72
C SER A 135 5.48 -7.46 -4.63
N LEU A 136 6.60 -6.78 -4.92
CA LEU A 136 6.62 -5.60 -5.79
C LEU A 136 6.70 -5.95 -7.27
N LEU A 137 7.54 -6.92 -7.63
CA LEU A 137 7.77 -7.34 -9.02
C LEU A 137 6.60 -8.11 -9.62
N SER A 138 5.73 -8.72 -8.80
CA SER A 138 4.47 -9.32 -9.26
C SER A 138 3.43 -8.27 -9.71
N THR A 139 3.64 -6.99 -9.37
CA THR A 139 2.74 -5.91 -9.79
C THR A 139 2.84 -5.72 -11.31
N PRO A 140 1.72 -5.77 -12.06
CA PRO A 140 1.75 -5.60 -13.50
C PRO A 140 2.28 -4.22 -13.88
N ASN A 141 3.17 -4.16 -14.87
CA ASN A 141 3.86 -2.94 -15.30
C ASN A 141 4.67 -2.24 -14.20
N PHE A 142 5.24 -2.99 -13.24
CA PHE A 142 6.12 -2.43 -12.22
C PHE A 142 7.31 -1.67 -12.86
N LYS A 143 7.35 -0.35 -12.64
CA LYS A 143 8.41 0.53 -13.15
C LYS A 143 9.56 0.69 -12.13
N GLY A 144 9.22 0.72 -10.85
CA GLY A 144 10.11 0.98 -9.73
C GLY A 144 9.33 1.57 -8.55
N VAL A 145 10.04 1.95 -7.50
CA VAL A 145 9.45 2.63 -6.31
C VAL A 145 9.93 4.08 -6.19
N ASP A 146 9.17 4.92 -5.49
CA ASP A 146 9.57 6.32 -5.27
C ASP A 146 10.75 6.40 -4.30
N ILE A 147 10.64 5.71 -3.17
CA ILE A 147 11.64 5.77 -2.11
C ILE A 147 11.96 4.35 -1.61
N LEU A 148 13.25 4.06 -1.41
CA LEU A 148 13.74 2.89 -0.69
C LEU A 148 14.43 3.33 0.59
N LEU A 149 14.03 2.76 1.72
CA LEU A 149 14.60 3.01 3.04
C LEU A 149 15.32 1.76 3.53
N THR A 150 16.62 1.89 3.84
CA THR A 150 17.40 0.80 4.44
C THR A 150 18.37 1.36 5.46
N SER A 151 18.57 0.70 6.61
CA SER A 151 19.58 1.16 7.56
C SER A 151 21.01 1.03 7.03
N PRO A 152 21.45 -0.16 6.55
CA PRO A 152 22.80 -0.34 6.02
C PRO A 152 22.95 0.22 4.61
N TRP A 153 24.19 0.48 4.22
CA TRP A 153 24.49 0.91 2.85
C TRP A 153 24.48 -0.30 1.89
N PRO A 154 24.05 -0.10 0.63
CA PRO A 154 24.29 -1.08 -0.42
C PRO A 154 25.79 -1.26 -0.66
N ARG A 155 26.21 -2.51 -0.85
CA ARG A 155 27.52 -2.82 -1.40
C ARG A 155 27.71 -2.16 -2.76
N ASP A 156 28.95 -1.75 -3.05
CA ASP A 156 29.33 -1.23 -4.36
C ASP A 156 28.64 0.07 -4.79
N VAL A 157 27.91 0.74 -3.90
CA VAL A 157 27.18 1.99 -4.22
C VAL A 157 28.10 3.09 -4.76
N GLY A 158 29.36 3.13 -4.35
CA GLY A 158 30.35 4.08 -4.87
C GLY A 158 30.82 3.82 -6.30
N ASN A 159 30.47 2.69 -6.93
CA ASN A 159 30.93 2.36 -8.28
C ASN A 159 30.42 3.38 -9.30
N PHE A 160 31.29 3.74 -10.26
CA PHE A 160 31.05 4.74 -11.32
C PHE A 160 30.77 6.18 -10.84
N ALA A 161 30.90 6.46 -9.54
CA ALA A 161 30.64 7.76 -8.95
C ALA A 161 31.86 8.23 -8.12
N ASN A 162 31.72 9.39 -7.48
CA ASN A 162 32.72 9.92 -6.56
C ASN A 162 32.94 8.95 -5.38
N SER A 163 34.19 8.73 -4.99
CA SER A 163 34.49 7.84 -3.86
C SER A 163 33.81 8.33 -2.58
N PRO A 164 33.17 7.46 -1.78
CA PRO A 164 32.51 7.80 -0.51
C PRO A 164 33.49 8.16 0.64
N GLY A 165 34.67 8.68 0.30
CA GLY A 165 35.73 9.04 1.23
C GLY A 165 36.30 7.81 1.94
N LYS A 166 36.19 7.80 3.28
CA LYS A 166 36.78 6.76 4.15
C LYS A 166 35.99 5.45 4.19
N ILE A 167 34.76 5.43 3.69
CA ILE A 167 33.88 4.26 3.77
C ILE A 167 34.21 3.29 2.65
N ASN A 168 34.58 2.06 2.99
CA ASN A 168 34.75 1.01 2.01
C ASN A 168 33.44 0.23 1.84
N THR A 169 32.64 0.63 0.85
CA THR A 169 31.35 0.01 0.55
C THR A 169 31.46 -1.45 0.14
N LYS A 170 32.64 -1.93 -0.29
CA LYS A 170 32.84 -3.36 -0.60
C LYS A 170 32.91 -4.23 0.66
N LYS A 171 33.41 -3.66 1.75
CA LYS A 171 33.58 -4.35 3.04
C LYS A 171 32.38 -4.18 3.95
N HIS A 172 31.83 -2.96 4.01
CA HIS A 172 30.78 -2.58 4.96
C HIS A 172 29.37 -2.60 4.34
N GLY A 173 29.26 -2.63 3.01
CA GLY A 173 27.97 -2.63 2.33
C GLY A 173 27.34 -4.01 2.22
N SER A 174 26.01 -4.02 2.31
CA SER A 174 25.16 -5.22 2.20
C SER A 174 24.98 -5.65 0.75
N THR A 175 25.18 -6.95 0.48
CA THR A 175 24.97 -7.52 -0.85
C THR A 175 23.49 -7.60 -1.22
N LEU A 176 22.68 -7.99 -0.24
CA LEU A 176 21.23 -8.13 -0.40
C LEU A 176 20.57 -6.78 -0.69
N ILE A 177 21.05 -5.68 -0.07
CA ILE A 177 20.54 -4.34 -0.34
C ILE A 177 20.91 -3.86 -1.75
N SER A 178 22.11 -4.17 -2.24
CA SER A 178 22.49 -3.85 -3.63
C SER A 178 21.57 -4.53 -4.64
N ASP A 179 21.28 -5.80 -4.41
CA ASP A 179 20.37 -6.59 -5.23
C ASP A 179 18.91 -6.09 -5.12
N LEU A 180 18.47 -5.70 -3.91
CA LEU A 180 17.18 -5.05 -3.69
C LEU A 180 17.07 -3.73 -4.47
N ALA A 181 18.05 -2.83 -4.33
CA ALA A 181 18.07 -1.54 -5.02
C ALA A 181 18.13 -1.69 -6.54
N ALA A 182 18.88 -2.69 -7.04
CA ALA A 182 18.94 -3.01 -8.47
C ALA A 182 17.60 -3.52 -9.02
N SER A 183 16.86 -4.29 -8.21
CA SER A 183 15.58 -4.88 -8.59
C SER A 183 14.43 -3.87 -8.52
N LEU A 184 14.35 -3.10 -7.42
CA LEU A 184 13.24 -2.17 -7.16
C LEU A 184 13.41 -0.81 -7.85
N LYS A 185 14.61 -0.48 -8.34
CA LYS A 185 14.91 0.76 -9.08
C LYS A 185 14.31 1.99 -8.38
N PRO A 186 14.68 2.30 -7.12
CA PRO A 186 14.05 3.39 -6.39
C PRO A 186 14.43 4.76 -6.97
N ARG A 187 13.57 5.77 -6.96
CA ARG A 187 13.99 7.15 -7.33
C ARG A 187 14.90 7.78 -6.30
N TYR A 188 14.63 7.52 -5.02
CA TYR A 188 15.49 7.89 -3.90
C TYR A 188 15.79 6.67 -3.04
N HIS A 189 17.04 6.51 -2.63
CA HIS A 189 17.45 5.49 -1.67
C HIS A 189 18.18 6.17 -0.52
N PHE A 190 17.59 6.11 0.66
CA PHE A 190 18.16 6.66 1.89
C PHE A 190 18.76 5.56 2.77
N ALA A 191 19.97 5.81 3.30
CA ALA A 191 20.67 4.92 4.22
C ALA A 191 21.43 5.65 5.33
N ALA A 192 21.88 4.92 6.37
CA ALA A 192 22.56 5.48 7.55
C ALA A 192 23.61 4.50 8.13
N LEU A 193 23.78 4.45 9.46
CA LEU A 193 24.68 3.57 10.23
C LEU A 193 26.19 3.85 10.12
N GLU A 194 26.68 4.38 9.00
CA GLU A 194 28.12 4.63 8.78
C GLU A 194 28.62 5.96 9.37
N LYS A 195 27.78 6.69 10.13
CA LYS A 195 28.12 7.98 10.78
C LYS A 195 28.74 9.00 9.80
N ALA A 196 28.27 8.96 8.56
CA ALA A 196 28.77 9.78 7.47
C ALA A 196 27.67 10.22 6.54
N TYR A 197 27.86 11.42 5.98
CA TYR A 197 27.05 11.91 4.88
C TYR A 197 27.73 11.57 3.57
N TYR A 198 26.97 11.00 2.64
CA TYR A 198 27.41 10.78 1.27
C TYR A 198 26.24 10.92 0.32
N GLU A 199 26.37 11.84 -0.63
CA GLU A 199 25.41 12.04 -1.70
C GLU A 199 26.05 11.60 -3.00
N ARG A 200 25.53 10.50 -3.55
CA ARG A 200 26.04 9.94 -4.79
C ARG A 200 25.46 10.71 -5.97
N LEU A 201 26.25 10.88 -7.02
CA LEU A 201 25.73 11.26 -8.33
C LEU A 201 24.57 10.32 -8.73
N PRO A 202 23.54 10.78 -9.44
CA PRO A 202 22.44 9.92 -9.87
C PRO A 202 22.93 8.76 -10.75
N TYR A 203 22.26 7.60 -10.72
CA TYR A 203 22.51 6.51 -11.67
C TYR A 203 21.27 6.13 -12.48
N ARG A 204 21.49 5.67 -13.71
CA ARG A 204 20.43 5.21 -14.62
C ARG A 204 19.99 3.78 -14.31
N ASN A 205 18.70 3.48 -14.47
CA ASN A 205 18.12 2.15 -14.25
C ASN A 205 17.92 1.31 -15.51
N HIS A 206 18.45 1.78 -16.65
CA HIS A 206 18.38 1.09 -17.93
C HIS A 206 19.76 1.08 -18.60
N THR A 207 19.95 0.15 -19.52
CA THR A 207 21.11 0.15 -20.41
C THR A 207 20.86 1.04 -21.63
N VAL A 208 21.70 2.06 -21.81
CA VAL A 208 21.64 2.97 -22.97
C VAL A 208 21.75 2.16 -24.28
N LEU A 209 20.87 2.47 -25.24
CA LEU A 209 20.74 1.81 -26.55
C LEU A 209 20.24 0.34 -26.53
N GLN A 210 20.13 -0.32 -25.38
CA GLN A 210 19.66 -1.71 -25.30
C GLN A 210 18.28 -1.85 -24.66
N GLU A 211 17.95 -0.99 -23.71
CA GLU A 211 16.70 -1.01 -22.97
C GLU A 211 15.94 0.31 -23.16
N THR A 212 14.64 0.28 -22.93
CA THR A 212 13.83 1.51 -22.93
C THR A 212 14.31 2.46 -21.83
N PRO A 213 14.38 3.77 -22.10
CA PRO A 213 14.72 4.75 -21.09
C PRO A 213 13.84 4.64 -19.87
N GLN A 214 14.47 4.65 -18.70
CA GLN A 214 13.84 4.57 -17.38
C GLN A 214 14.36 5.71 -16.51
N HIS A 215 13.66 5.97 -15.40
CA HIS A 215 14.06 6.96 -14.42
C HIS A 215 15.42 6.68 -13.78
N VAL A 216 15.96 7.70 -13.14
CA VAL A 216 17.22 7.64 -12.40
C VAL A 216 16.99 7.46 -10.90
N SER A 217 17.98 6.89 -10.23
CA SER A 217 18.03 6.70 -8.79
C SER A 217 19.04 7.66 -8.16
N ARG A 218 18.69 8.23 -7.00
CA ARG A 218 19.55 9.07 -6.16
C ARG A 218 19.80 8.37 -4.83
N PHE A 219 21.06 8.11 -4.51
CA PHE A 219 21.44 7.50 -3.24
C PHE A 219 21.99 8.58 -2.31
N ILE A 220 21.41 8.68 -1.11
CA ILE A 220 21.81 9.63 -0.07
C ILE A 220 21.97 8.88 1.24
N ALA A 221 23.17 8.91 1.79
CA ALA A 221 23.45 8.44 3.12
C ALA A 221 23.57 9.61 4.10
N LEU A 222 23.00 9.45 5.29
CA LEU A 222 22.88 10.48 6.30
C LEU A 222 23.71 10.14 7.54
N ALA A 223 24.33 11.17 8.13
CA ALA A 223 25.11 11.04 9.35
C ALA A 223 24.23 11.01 10.62
N ASP A 224 24.87 10.90 11.77
CA ASP A 224 24.25 10.95 13.08
C ASP A 224 23.86 12.38 13.50
N VAL A 225 22.71 12.50 14.17
CA VAL A 225 22.21 13.76 14.75
C VAL A 225 23.24 14.28 15.74
N GLY A 226 23.59 15.57 15.70
CA GLY A 226 24.53 16.14 16.68
C GLY A 226 26.00 15.70 16.53
N ASN A 227 26.38 15.11 15.39
CA ASN A 227 27.76 14.72 15.12
C ASN A 227 28.75 15.90 15.22
N THR A 228 29.94 15.64 15.76
CA THR A 228 31.00 16.63 15.98
C THR A 228 31.54 17.25 14.69
N SER A 229 31.45 16.52 13.59
CA SER A 229 31.94 16.93 12.27
C SER A 229 30.94 17.80 11.50
N LYS A 230 29.78 18.15 12.10
CA LYS A 230 28.69 18.92 11.47
C LYS A 230 28.25 18.40 10.10
N LYS A 231 28.40 17.10 9.85
CA LYS A 231 27.92 16.43 8.64
C LYS A 231 26.40 16.49 8.60
N LYS A 232 25.84 16.51 7.38
CA LYS A 232 24.38 16.51 7.21
C LYS A 232 23.78 15.20 7.69
N TYR A 233 22.87 15.30 8.66
CA TYR A 233 22.09 14.18 9.20
C TYR A 233 20.61 14.27 8.83
N LEU A 234 20.17 15.41 8.30
CA LEU A 234 18.79 15.70 7.92
C LEU A 234 18.78 16.25 6.50
N TYR A 235 17.89 15.74 5.66
CA TYR A 235 17.79 16.06 4.25
C TYR A 235 16.34 16.38 3.88
N ALA A 236 16.11 17.58 3.38
CA ALA A 236 14.80 18.04 2.91
C ALA A 236 14.74 17.88 1.38
N PHE A 237 13.67 17.27 0.88
CA PHE A 237 13.51 17.04 -0.55
C PHE A 237 12.05 17.07 -0.97
N SER A 238 11.83 17.46 -2.22
CA SER A 238 10.51 17.48 -2.84
C SER A 238 10.45 16.42 -3.92
N ILE A 239 9.41 15.58 -3.90
CA ILE A 239 9.24 14.50 -4.86
C ILE A 239 7.79 14.42 -5.34
N VAL A 240 7.60 14.30 -6.65
CA VAL A 240 6.29 13.96 -7.24
C VAL A 240 6.25 12.44 -7.43
N PRO A 241 5.21 11.74 -6.96
CA PRO A 241 5.10 10.29 -7.13
C PRO A 241 5.24 9.84 -8.58
N MET A 242 5.85 8.68 -8.80
CA MET A 242 6.04 8.07 -10.12
C MET A 242 4.71 7.83 -10.85
N SER A 243 3.66 7.50 -10.10
CA SER A 243 2.31 7.30 -10.63
C SER A 243 1.68 8.58 -11.18
N LEU A 244 2.16 9.75 -10.74
CA LEU A 244 1.65 11.08 -11.08
C LEU A 244 2.53 11.87 -12.04
N MET A 245 3.75 11.39 -12.28
CA MET A 245 4.71 12.08 -13.14
C MET A 245 4.45 11.74 -14.61
N ASP A 246 4.56 12.75 -15.49
CA ASP A 246 4.52 12.53 -16.93
C ASP A 246 5.65 11.56 -17.34
N PRO A 247 5.39 10.55 -18.18
CA PRO A 247 6.40 9.57 -18.58
C PRO A 247 7.66 10.18 -19.21
N ALA A 248 7.55 11.28 -19.93
CA ALA A 248 8.69 11.94 -20.57
C ALA A 248 9.58 12.68 -19.54
N GLU A 249 8.96 13.31 -18.54
CA GLU A 249 9.71 13.92 -17.43
C GLU A 249 10.33 12.86 -16.51
N LEU A 250 9.66 11.72 -16.31
CA LEU A 250 10.16 10.63 -15.47
C LEU A 250 11.47 10.02 -16.01
N VAL A 251 11.62 9.92 -17.33
CA VAL A 251 12.84 9.36 -17.97
C VAL A 251 13.93 10.39 -18.20
N LYS A 252 13.70 11.66 -17.85
CA LYS A 252 14.66 12.74 -18.01
C LYS A 252 15.88 12.49 -17.14
N GLN A 253 17.05 12.54 -17.77
CA GLN A 253 18.32 12.27 -17.10
C GLN A 253 19.06 13.57 -16.81
N PRO A 254 19.64 13.73 -15.61
CA PRO A 254 20.53 14.84 -15.32
C PRO A 254 21.87 14.65 -16.05
N GLN A 255 22.62 15.73 -16.24
CA GLN A 255 23.85 15.73 -17.03
C GLN A 255 24.98 14.89 -16.41
N ASP A 256 24.97 14.74 -15.09
CA ASP A 256 25.95 14.02 -14.27
C ASP A 256 25.54 12.57 -13.98
N VAL A 257 24.56 12.03 -14.72
CA VAL A 257 24.08 10.66 -14.53
C VAL A 257 25.17 9.63 -14.84
N THR A 258 25.35 8.70 -13.91
CA THR A 258 26.32 7.60 -14.00
C THR A 258 25.64 6.28 -14.37
N GLU A 259 26.43 5.26 -14.67
CA GLU A 259 25.94 3.88 -14.84
C GLU A 259 25.45 3.28 -13.52
N ASN A 260 24.57 2.27 -13.60
CA ASN A 260 24.06 1.59 -12.41
C ASN A 260 25.21 0.88 -11.65
N PRO A 261 25.44 1.20 -10.36
CA PRO A 261 26.54 0.64 -9.58
C PRO A 261 26.44 -0.89 -9.39
N TYR A 262 25.24 -1.45 -9.50
CA TYR A 262 24.94 -2.86 -9.22
C TYR A 262 24.88 -3.73 -10.50
N ARG A 263 25.31 -3.19 -11.65
CA ARG A 263 25.17 -3.84 -12.96
C ARG A 263 25.93 -5.17 -13.07
N GLN A 264 27.07 -5.29 -12.41
CA GLN A 264 27.90 -6.51 -12.46
C GLN A 264 27.25 -7.66 -11.67
N LEU A 265 26.66 -7.37 -10.50
CA LEU A 265 25.90 -8.33 -9.69
C LEU A 265 24.76 -8.98 -10.49
N ARG A 266 24.02 -8.21 -11.31
CA ARG A 266 22.97 -8.76 -12.19
C ARG A 266 23.52 -9.73 -13.24
N LYS A 267 24.68 -9.43 -13.82
CA LYS A 267 25.31 -10.29 -14.85
C LYS A 267 25.85 -11.58 -14.25
N GLU A 268 26.33 -11.54 -13.02
CA GLU A 268 26.84 -12.70 -12.29
C GLU A 268 25.69 -13.60 -11.84
N ALA A 269 24.63 -13.06 -11.24
CA ALA A 269 23.43 -13.81 -10.85
C ALA A 269 22.79 -14.55 -12.05
N GLN A 270 22.69 -13.89 -13.22
CA GLN A 270 22.16 -14.49 -14.45
C GLN A 270 23.05 -15.61 -15.03
N LYS A 271 24.37 -15.58 -14.79
CA LYS A 271 25.27 -16.67 -15.19
C LYS A 271 25.11 -17.89 -14.27
N THR A 272 24.96 -17.67 -12.97
CA THR A 272 24.77 -18.73 -11.97
C THR A 272 23.44 -19.47 -12.18
N THR A 273 22.35 -18.77 -12.47
CA THR A 273 21.05 -19.40 -12.78
C THR A 273 21.11 -20.24 -14.06
N LYS A 274 21.85 -19.79 -15.09
CA LYS A 274 22.06 -20.58 -16.32
C LYS A 274 22.93 -21.82 -16.11
N GLN A 275 23.82 -21.84 -15.11
CA GLN A 275 24.62 -23.04 -14.80
C GLN A 275 23.83 -24.09 -14.02
N ILE A 276 22.87 -23.69 -13.18
CA ILE A 276 22.04 -24.63 -12.39
C ILE A 276 21.03 -25.37 -13.29
N LEU A 277 20.49 -24.71 -14.32
CA LEU A 277 19.56 -25.30 -15.30
C LEU A 277 20.21 -26.32 -16.26
N VAL A 278 21.54 -26.47 -16.27
CA VAL A 278 22.26 -27.37 -17.18
C VAL A 278 22.60 -28.73 -16.52
N CYS A 279 22.38 -28.89 -15.21
CA CYS A 279 22.75 -30.11 -14.48
C CYS A 279 21.62 -31.12 -14.25
N THR A 280 20.40 -30.87 -14.75
CA THR A 280 19.25 -31.77 -14.53
C THR A 280 18.42 -32.02 -15.80
N GLU A 281 19.04 -32.41 -16.90
CA GLU A 281 18.32 -33.06 -18.01
C GLU A 281 19.21 -34.15 -18.66
N GLU A 282 18.90 -35.42 -18.39
CA GLU A 282 19.27 -36.56 -19.23
C GLU A 282 18.11 -36.83 -20.23
N PRO A 283 18.41 -37.41 -21.40
CA PRO A 283 17.85 -36.96 -22.66
C PRO A 283 16.65 -37.79 -23.14
N ALA A 284 15.65 -37.14 -23.75
CA ALA A 284 14.68 -37.82 -24.59
C ALA A 284 14.26 -36.96 -25.80
N CYS A 285 14.70 -37.45 -26.97
CA CYS A 285 14.04 -37.36 -28.27
C CYS A 285 13.86 -35.99 -28.93
N GLN A 286 14.89 -35.65 -29.70
CA GLN A 286 14.86 -34.75 -30.85
C GLN A 286 13.81 -35.20 -31.88
N PHE A 287 12.94 -34.29 -32.32
CA PHE A 287 12.38 -34.32 -33.67
C PHE A 287 12.73 -33.03 -34.40
N PHE A 288 13.70 -33.19 -35.29
CA PHE A 288 14.18 -32.24 -36.28
C PHE A 288 13.20 -32.24 -37.47
N PHE A 289 12.70 -31.09 -37.89
CA PHE A 289 12.24 -30.90 -39.27
C PHE A 289 12.99 -29.72 -39.86
N ASP A 290 14.06 -30.06 -40.56
CA ASP A 290 14.89 -29.19 -41.38
C ASP A 290 14.19 -29.00 -42.74
N LEU A 291 13.89 -27.75 -43.12
CA LEU A 291 13.51 -27.42 -44.48
C LEU A 291 14.29 -26.17 -44.91
N ASN A 292 15.52 -26.42 -45.35
CA ASN A 292 16.31 -25.46 -46.10
C ASN A 292 16.39 -25.93 -47.56
N LYS A 293 15.77 -25.18 -48.49
CA LYS A 293 16.39 -24.62 -49.72
C LYS A 293 15.38 -24.26 -50.82
N HIS A 294 15.43 -22.98 -51.16
CA HIS A 294 15.32 -22.32 -52.48
C HIS A 294 14.36 -22.83 -53.57
N GLN A 295 13.45 -21.96 -54.02
CA GLN A 295 13.51 -21.17 -55.28
C GLN A 295 12.08 -20.73 -55.67
N GLY A 296 11.86 -19.45 -56.00
CA GLY A 296 10.57 -19.04 -56.59
C GLY A 296 10.23 -17.56 -56.61
N LYS A 297 10.85 -16.82 -57.54
CA LYS A 297 10.38 -15.64 -58.32
C LYS A 297 9.39 -14.62 -57.71
N LYS A 298 9.84 -13.36 -57.75
CA LYS A 298 9.09 -12.08 -57.65
C LYS A 298 7.82 -12.01 -58.51
N ARG A 299 6.79 -11.28 -58.04
CA ARG A 299 6.14 -10.14 -58.72
C ARG A 299 5.41 -9.20 -57.72
N PRO A 300 5.12 -7.94 -58.09
CA PRO A 300 5.07 -6.78 -57.19
C PRO A 300 3.65 -6.18 -56.97
N SER A 301 3.59 -5.28 -55.97
CA SER A 301 2.72 -4.09 -55.78
C SER A 301 1.28 -4.09 -56.34
N ASP A 302 0.29 -3.97 -55.45
CA ASP A 302 -0.54 -2.75 -55.29
C ASP A 302 -1.75 -3.03 -54.38
N GLY A 303 -2.04 -2.11 -53.45
CA GLY A 303 -3.28 -2.18 -52.67
C GLY A 303 -3.24 -1.40 -51.36
N LYS A 304 -3.62 -0.13 -51.44
CA LYS A 304 -3.75 0.86 -50.37
C LYS A 304 -4.74 0.48 -49.24
N GLU A 305 -4.44 1.04 -48.06
CA GLU A 305 -5.37 1.57 -47.04
C GLU A 305 -6.09 0.61 -46.07
N ARG A 306 -5.61 0.54 -44.82
CA ARG A 306 -6.22 1.16 -43.60
C ARG A 306 -5.58 0.60 -42.33
N GLY A 307 -4.53 1.27 -41.85
CA GLY A 307 -4.00 1.06 -40.50
C GLY A 307 -4.46 2.19 -39.58
N ASN A 308 -5.29 1.88 -38.59
CA ASN A 308 -5.13 2.42 -37.24
C ASN A 308 -6.02 1.66 -36.24
N SER A 309 -5.50 0.57 -35.68
CA SER A 309 -6.06 -0.05 -34.47
C SER A 309 -5.02 0.09 -33.35
N GLN A 310 -5.15 1.18 -32.59
CA GLN A 310 -4.46 1.35 -31.31
C GLN A 310 -4.89 0.23 -30.34
N PRO A 311 -3.96 -0.44 -29.62
CA PRO A 311 -4.32 -1.24 -28.47
C PRO A 311 -4.78 -0.31 -27.33
N LYS A 312 -6.00 -0.53 -26.85
CA LYS A 312 -6.61 0.21 -25.73
C LYS A 312 -5.75 0.11 -24.48
N GLN A 313 -5.32 1.26 -23.97
CA GLN A 313 -4.64 1.42 -22.68
C GLN A 313 -5.54 0.91 -21.53
N ALA A 314 -4.96 0.11 -20.63
CA ALA A 314 -5.54 -0.21 -19.34
C ALA A 314 -5.62 1.06 -18.48
N LYS A 315 -6.79 1.36 -17.92
CA LYS A 315 -7.08 2.58 -17.17
C LYS A 315 -6.44 2.52 -15.77
N THR A 316 -5.73 3.58 -15.41
CA THR A 316 -5.20 3.89 -14.07
C THR A 316 -6.34 4.05 -13.04
N PRO A 317 -6.18 3.65 -11.76
CA PRO A 317 -7.14 3.96 -10.71
C PRO A 317 -7.17 5.47 -10.44
N SER A 318 -8.36 6.05 -10.33
CA SER A 318 -8.58 7.46 -10.01
C SER A 318 -8.16 7.78 -8.58
N GLN A 319 -7.29 8.79 -8.40
CA GLN A 319 -6.91 9.30 -7.08
C GLN A 319 -8.03 10.13 -6.42
N PRO A 320 -8.10 10.16 -5.08
CA PRO A 320 -9.03 11.03 -4.36
C PRO A 320 -8.56 12.48 -4.36
N THR A 321 -9.50 13.37 -4.59
CA THR A 321 -9.39 14.78 -4.22
C THR A 321 -9.67 14.96 -2.72
N GLY A 322 -8.70 14.65 -1.85
CA GLY A 322 -8.75 14.97 -0.40
C GLY A 322 -8.37 13.83 0.56
N PRO A 323 -8.30 14.11 1.88
CA PRO A 323 -8.03 13.10 2.90
C PRO A 323 -9.18 12.09 2.95
N CYS A 324 -8.88 10.83 2.64
CA CYS A 324 -9.88 9.77 2.64
C CYS A 324 -10.03 9.17 4.05
N TRP A 325 -11.25 9.14 4.59
CA TRP A 325 -11.55 8.57 5.92
C TRP A 325 -11.47 7.03 5.96
N PHE A 326 -11.41 6.38 4.81
CA PHE A 326 -11.46 4.92 4.66
C PHE A 326 -10.17 4.33 4.10
N CYS A 327 -9.15 5.14 3.81
CA CYS A 327 -7.83 4.61 3.49
C CYS A 327 -7.13 4.28 4.82
N LEU A 328 -6.69 3.03 5.03
CA LEU A 328 -5.90 2.66 6.22
C LEU A 328 -4.61 3.48 6.37
N ALA A 329 -4.08 4.01 5.27
CA ALA A 329 -2.93 4.89 5.25
C ALA A 329 -3.24 6.35 5.68
N SER A 330 -4.52 6.72 5.80
CA SER A 330 -4.94 8.07 6.20
C SER A 330 -4.87 8.23 7.72
N PRO A 331 -4.36 9.36 8.25
CA PRO A 331 -4.36 9.64 9.69
C PRO A 331 -5.77 9.86 10.25
N GLU A 332 -6.75 10.14 9.39
CA GLU A 332 -8.15 10.36 9.77
C GLU A 332 -8.94 9.05 9.96
N VAL A 333 -8.31 7.89 9.70
CA VAL A 333 -8.97 6.58 9.86
C VAL A 333 -9.13 6.21 11.34
N GLU A 334 -10.34 5.81 11.70
CA GLU A 334 -10.67 5.39 13.07
C GLU A 334 -10.21 3.95 13.32
N LYS A 335 -8.90 3.78 13.57
CA LYS A 335 -8.24 2.45 13.70
C LYS A 335 -8.89 1.54 14.75
N HIS A 336 -9.55 2.08 15.78
CA HIS A 336 -10.22 1.27 16.80
C HIS A 336 -11.45 0.53 16.28
N LEU A 337 -12.00 0.91 15.12
CA LEU A 337 -13.14 0.24 14.48
C LEU A 337 -12.74 -0.91 13.56
N VAL A 338 -11.47 -1.03 13.18
CA VAL A 338 -10.97 -2.12 12.32
C VAL A 338 -11.18 -3.45 13.02
N VAL A 339 -11.61 -4.50 12.32
CA VAL A 339 -11.91 -5.82 12.89
C VAL A 339 -10.89 -6.85 12.41
N SER A 340 -10.71 -6.96 11.10
CA SER A 340 -9.84 -7.92 10.42
C SER A 340 -9.13 -7.22 9.27
N ILE A 341 -7.89 -7.59 8.98
CA ILE A 341 -7.08 -7.04 7.89
C ILE A 341 -6.57 -8.21 7.06
N GLY A 342 -7.06 -8.33 5.83
CA GLY A 342 -6.60 -9.30 4.85
C GLY A 342 -5.44 -8.77 4.01
N THR A 343 -5.26 -9.38 2.84
CA THR A 343 -4.17 -9.08 1.90
C THR A 343 -4.45 -7.81 1.09
N HIS A 344 -5.71 -7.61 0.66
CA HIS A 344 -6.14 -6.47 -0.16
C HIS A 344 -7.36 -5.73 0.38
N CYS A 345 -8.12 -6.33 1.29
CA CYS A 345 -9.30 -5.76 1.95
C CYS A 345 -9.18 -5.85 3.47
N TYR A 346 -9.94 -5.02 4.16
CA TYR A 346 -10.10 -5.08 5.60
C TYR A 346 -11.56 -4.90 5.98
N LEU A 347 -11.93 -5.45 7.14
CA LEU A 347 -13.23 -5.28 7.77
C LEU A 347 -13.13 -4.21 8.85
N ALA A 348 -14.11 -3.33 8.93
CA ALA A 348 -14.24 -2.37 10.02
C ALA A 348 -15.71 -2.16 10.40
N LEU A 349 -15.99 -1.81 11.66
CA LEU A 349 -17.31 -1.37 12.06
C LEU A 349 -17.63 0.03 11.51
N ALA A 350 -18.88 0.24 11.14
CA ALA A 350 -19.34 1.55 10.68
C ALA A 350 -19.43 2.54 11.85
N LYS A 351 -18.76 3.69 11.74
CA LYS A 351 -18.94 4.81 12.69
C LYS A 351 -20.40 5.26 12.67
N GLY A 352 -21.05 5.27 13.83
CA GLY A 352 -22.49 5.50 13.92
C GLY A 352 -23.32 4.45 13.15
N GLY A 353 -22.94 3.17 13.29
CA GLY A 353 -23.66 2.04 12.71
C GLY A 353 -25.16 2.03 13.02
N LEU A 354 -25.96 1.47 12.11
CA LEU A 354 -27.40 1.30 12.32
C LEU A 354 -27.66 0.26 13.42
N LEU A 355 -26.79 -0.76 13.46
CA LEU A 355 -26.70 -1.80 14.47
C LEU A 355 -25.25 -1.89 14.98
N PRO A 356 -25.02 -2.46 16.18
CA PRO A 356 -23.66 -2.72 16.69
C PRO A 356 -22.84 -3.63 15.76
N ASP A 357 -23.54 -4.51 15.02
CA ASP A 357 -22.94 -5.45 14.08
C ASP A 357 -22.91 -4.90 12.63
N HIS A 358 -22.98 -3.58 12.43
CA HIS A 358 -22.89 -2.96 11.10
C HIS A 358 -21.43 -2.88 10.65
N VAL A 359 -21.08 -3.71 9.65
CA VAL A 359 -19.71 -3.87 9.15
C VAL A 359 -19.54 -3.21 7.78
N LEU A 360 -18.32 -2.77 7.49
CA LEU A 360 -17.87 -2.28 6.21
C LEU A 360 -16.78 -3.22 5.66
N ILE A 361 -16.92 -3.65 4.41
CA ILE A 361 -15.82 -4.26 3.64
C ILE A 361 -15.18 -3.14 2.81
N LEU A 362 -13.88 -2.93 3.02
CA LEU A 362 -13.13 -1.81 2.47
C LEU A 362 -11.84 -2.34 1.82
N PRO A 363 -11.51 -1.94 0.57
CA PRO A 363 -10.18 -2.24 0.03
C PRO A 363 -9.13 -1.42 0.77
N ILE A 364 -7.95 -2.00 0.97
CA ILE A 364 -6.78 -1.31 1.57
C ILE A 364 -6.30 -0.20 0.63
N GLY A 365 -6.26 -0.49 -0.68
CA GLY A 365 -5.95 0.47 -1.74
C GLY A 365 -7.12 1.41 -2.05
N HIS A 366 -6.82 2.62 -2.52
CA HIS A 366 -7.85 3.59 -2.89
C HIS A 366 -8.56 3.18 -4.19
N CYS A 367 -9.74 2.59 -4.04
CA CYS A 367 -10.63 2.25 -5.14
C CYS A 367 -11.96 2.94 -4.89
N GLN A 368 -12.55 3.59 -5.90
CA GLN A 368 -13.79 4.34 -5.73
C GLN A 368 -15.02 3.42 -5.69
N SER A 369 -15.01 2.35 -6.49
CA SER A 369 -16.18 1.49 -6.69
C SER A 369 -15.81 0.02 -6.89
N VAL A 370 -16.78 -0.90 -6.70
CA VAL A 370 -16.58 -2.34 -6.97
C VAL A 370 -16.21 -2.59 -8.44
N VAL A 371 -16.73 -1.77 -9.34
CA VAL A 371 -16.48 -1.87 -10.79
C VAL A 371 -15.01 -1.56 -11.14
N ASP A 372 -14.30 -0.83 -10.28
CA ASP A 372 -12.90 -0.45 -10.47
C ASP A 372 -11.91 -1.42 -9.79
N LEU A 373 -12.40 -2.48 -9.13
CA LEU A 373 -11.55 -3.45 -8.42
C LEU A 373 -10.81 -4.39 -9.38
N SER A 374 -9.59 -4.77 -8.99
CA SER A 374 -8.84 -5.82 -9.68
C SER A 374 -9.42 -7.20 -9.33
N PRO A 375 -9.21 -8.24 -10.17
CA PRO A 375 -9.76 -9.57 -9.94
C PRO A 375 -9.31 -10.19 -8.61
N GLU A 376 -8.08 -9.88 -8.17
CA GLU A 376 -7.53 -10.36 -6.89
C GLU A 376 -8.27 -9.75 -5.69
N VAL A 377 -8.56 -8.44 -5.76
CA VAL A 377 -9.34 -7.74 -4.71
C VAL A 377 -10.77 -8.25 -4.69
N MET A 378 -11.37 -8.47 -5.86
CA MET A 378 -12.73 -9.03 -5.99
C MET A 378 -12.85 -10.44 -5.40
N GLU A 379 -11.83 -11.28 -5.58
CA GLU A 379 -11.79 -12.61 -4.99
C GLU A 379 -11.82 -12.53 -3.46
N GLU A 380 -11.03 -11.63 -2.87
CA GLU A 380 -10.99 -11.44 -1.42
C GLU A 380 -12.28 -10.82 -0.87
N VAL A 381 -12.87 -9.84 -1.57
CA VAL A 381 -14.21 -9.31 -1.23
C VAL A 381 -15.23 -10.44 -1.21
N THR A 382 -15.18 -11.35 -2.18
CA THR A 382 -16.09 -12.51 -2.25
C THR A 382 -15.88 -13.46 -1.09
N LYS A 383 -14.62 -13.72 -0.68
CA LYS A 383 -14.32 -14.50 0.52
C LYS A 383 -14.90 -13.85 1.78
N TYR A 384 -14.71 -12.54 1.95
CA TYR A 384 -15.28 -11.81 3.10
C TYR A 384 -16.81 -11.83 3.12
N LYS A 385 -17.47 -11.70 1.95
CA LYS A 385 -18.93 -11.85 1.83
C LYS A 385 -19.41 -13.22 2.31
N SER A 386 -18.72 -14.29 1.90
CA SER A 386 -19.03 -15.67 2.32
C SER A 386 -18.82 -15.86 3.83
N ALA A 387 -17.71 -15.38 4.38
CA ALA A 387 -17.43 -15.46 5.82
C ALA A 387 -18.48 -14.70 6.66
N LEU A 388 -18.86 -13.48 6.25
CA LEU A 388 -19.91 -12.71 6.91
C LEU A 388 -21.28 -13.38 6.78
N LYS A 389 -21.56 -14.05 5.65
CA LYS A 389 -22.79 -14.85 5.47
C LYS A 389 -22.91 -15.93 6.53
N GLU A 390 -21.85 -16.71 6.71
CA GLU A 390 -21.83 -17.79 7.68
C GLU A 390 -21.89 -17.27 9.12
N PHE A 391 -21.16 -16.20 9.41
CA PHE A 391 -21.19 -15.54 10.71
C PHE A 391 -22.59 -15.05 11.09
N PHE A 392 -23.26 -14.28 10.22
CA PHE A 392 -24.61 -13.78 10.52
C PHE A 392 -25.64 -14.90 10.59
N ARG A 393 -25.51 -15.92 9.72
CA ARG A 393 -26.37 -17.12 9.78
C ARG A 393 -26.23 -17.84 11.12
N SER A 394 -25.02 -17.96 11.67
CA SER A 394 -24.79 -18.56 13.00
C SER A 394 -25.49 -17.81 14.13
N LYS A 395 -25.75 -16.51 13.95
CA LYS A 395 -26.45 -15.63 14.89
C LYS A 395 -27.96 -15.51 14.61
N GLY A 396 -28.50 -16.33 13.70
CA GLY A 396 -29.91 -16.26 13.33
C GLY A 396 -30.29 -14.96 12.59
N LYS A 397 -29.34 -14.39 11.84
CA LYS A 397 -29.55 -13.16 11.06
C LYS A 397 -29.19 -13.40 9.59
N ARG A 398 -29.77 -12.60 8.72
CA ARG A 398 -29.34 -12.46 7.32
C ARG A 398 -28.59 -11.14 7.18
N TYR A 399 -27.96 -10.88 6.04
CA TYR A 399 -27.37 -9.58 5.79
C TYR A 399 -27.83 -9.01 4.45
N VAL A 400 -27.84 -7.68 4.40
CA VAL A 400 -28.00 -6.90 3.19
C VAL A 400 -26.70 -6.15 2.96
N LEU A 401 -26.12 -6.31 1.78
CA LEU A 401 -24.95 -5.59 1.35
C LEU A 401 -25.39 -4.49 0.38
N PHE A 402 -24.88 -3.27 0.56
CA PHE A 402 -25.10 -2.22 -0.43
C PHE A 402 -23.86 -1.37 -0.64
N GLU A 403 -23.75 -0.83 -1.85
CA GLU A 403 -22.72 0.10 -2.27
C GLU A 403 -23.37 1.39 -2.77
N ARG A 404 -22.82 2.52 -2.36
CA ARG A 404 -23.17 3.84 -2.90
C ARG A 404 -21.95 4.48 -3.56
N ASN A 405 -21.81 4.28 -4.86
CA ASN A 405 -20.83 4.99 -5.68
C ASN A 405 -21.41 6.35 -6.15
N TYR A 406 -21.60 7.28 -5.21
CA TYR A 406 -22.04 8.65 -5.49
C TYR A 406 -21.48 9.61 -4.45
N LYS A 407 -20.68 10.58 -4.91
CA LYS A 407 -19.90 11.49 -4.05
C LYS A 407 -19.09 10.74 -2.98
N SER A 408 -18.70 9.50 -3.27
CA SER A 408 -17.80 8.71 -2.44
C SER A 408 -16.42 8.76 -3.07
N GLN A 409 -15.39 8.91 -2.23
CA GLN A 409 -14.01 8.85 -2.68
C GLN A 409 -13.49 7.41 -2.60
N HIS A 410 -13.97 6.62 -1.63
CA HIS A 410 -13.53 5.24 -1.40
C HIS A 410 -14.70 4.28 -1.46
N LEU A 411 -14.43 3.06 -1.89
CA LEU A 411 -15.37 1.98 -1.93
C LEU A 411 -15.76 1.60 -0.51
N GLN A 412 -17.07 1.66 -0.23
CA GLN A 412 -17.65 1.23 1.04
C GLN A 412 -18.79 0.25 0.76
N LEU A 413 -18.50 -1.05 0.93
CA LEU A 413 -19.54 -2.06 0.93
C LEU A 413 -20.09 -2.16 2.35
N GLN A 414 -21.29 -1.63 2.55
CA GLN A 414 -21.95 -1.61 3.84
C GLN A 414 -22.73 -2.90 4.02
N VAL A 415 -22.45 -3.63 5.10
CA VAL A 415 -23.07 -4.92 5.43
C VAL A 415 -23.88 -4.76 6.71
N ILE A 416 -25.20 -4.82 6.57
CA ILE A 416 -26.13 -4.63 7.68
C ILE A 416 -26.89 -5.93 7.91
N PRO A 417 -26.82 -6.51 9.11
CA PRO A 417 -27.61 -7.68 9.42
C PRO A 417 -29.08 -7.30 9.64
N VAL A 418 -29.98 -8.17 9.18
CA VAL A 418 -31.43 -8.08 9.36
C VAL A 418 -31.96 -9.37 9.99
N PRO A 419 -33.07 -9.32 10.75
CA PRO A 419 -33.71 -10.51 11.29
C PRO A 419 -34.03 -11.54 10.21
N LEU A 420 -33.95 -12.83 10.53
CA LEU A 420 -34.34 -13.91 9.62
C LEU A 420 -35.82 -13.85 9.22
N ASP A 421 -36.66 -13.23 10.07
CA ASP A 421 -38.10 -13.07 9.83
C ASP A 421 -38.41 -12.16 8.64
N CYS A 422 -37.49 -11.26 8.28
CA CYS A 422 -37.59 -10.45 7.07
C CYS A 422 -37.17 -11.32 5.88
N THR A 423 -38.10 -11.64 4.98
CA THR A 423 -37.80 -12.43 3.77
C THR A 423 -37.03 -11.60 2.74
N SER A 424 -36.40 -12.25 1.75
CA SER A 424 -35.69 -11.52 0.68
C SER A 424 -36.65 -10.64 -0.11
N GLU A 425 -37.87 -11.11 -0.30
CA GLU A 425 -38.96 -10.36 -0.95
C GLU A 425 -39.37 -9.14 -0.13
N ASP A 426 -39.52 -9.25 1.20
CA ASP A 426 -39.87 -8.09 2.04
C ASP A 426 -38.80 -6.99 1.97
N ILE A 427 -37.52 -7.39 1.95
CA ILE A 427 -36.40 -6.46 1.81
C ILE A 427 -36.42 -5.81 0.42
N LYS A 428 -36.60 -6.62 -0.63
CA LYS A 428 -36.67 -6.14 -2.02
C LYS A 428 -37.84 -5.17 -2.21
N GLU A 429 -39.03 -5.51 -1.74
CA GLU A 429 -40.22 -4.67 -1.80
C GLU A 429 -40.02 -3.36 -1.03
N SER A 430 -39.36 -3.40 0.13
CA SER A 430 -39.01 -2.20 0.90
C SER A 430 -38.07 -1.27 0.11
N PHE A 431 -37.06 -1.83 -0.58
CA PHE A 431 -36.18 -1.05 -1.45
C PHE A 431 -36.93 -0.45 -2.64
N ILE A 432 -37.76 -1.24 -3.33
CA ILE A 432 -38.53 -0.79 -4.50
C ILE A 432 -39.55 0.29 -4.12
N THR A 433 -40.25 0.11 -3.00
CA THR A 433 -41.29 1.06 -2.55
C THR A 433 -40.68 2.40 -2.17
N GLN A 434 -39.64 2.41 -1.33
CA GLN A 434 -38.95 3.67 -1.00
C GLN A 434 -38.24 4.30 -2.20
N ALA A 435 -37.73 3.49 -3.13
CA ALA A 435 -37.16 4.02 -4.37
C ALA A 435 -38.22 4.76 -5.20
N ARG A 436 -39.42 4.19 -5.37
CA ARG A 436 -40.54 4.82 -6.08
C ARG A 436 -40.97 6.13 -5.42
N GLU A 437 -41.07 6.19 -4.09
CA GLU A 437 -41.39 7.41 -3.35
C GLU A 437 -40.40 8.54 -3.61
N GLN A 438 -39.12 8.19 -3.80
CA GLN A 438 -38.04 9.15 -4.07
C GLN A 438 -37.70 9.30 -5.55
N GLN A 439 -38.53 8.74 -6.45
CA GLN A 439 -38.34 8.77 -7.91
C GLN A 439 -36.99 8.18 -8.37
N ILE A 440 -36.58 7.10 -7.72
CA ILE A 440 -35.38 6.31 -8.01
C ILE A 440 -35.81 5.02 -8.73
N ASP A 441 -35.31 4.82 -9.95
CA ASP A 441 -35.61 3.61 -10.73
C ASP A 441 -34.65 2.46 -10.36
N LEU A 442 -35.05 1.60 -9.42
CA LEU A 442 -34.30 0.40 -9.06
C LEU A 442 -34.62 -0.74 -10.04
N LEU A 443 -33.57 -1.34 -10.63
CA LEU A 443 -33.67 -2.45 -11.57
C LEU A 443 -33.10 -3.73 -10.94
N GLU A 444 -33.76 -4.86 -11.19
CA GLU A 444 -33.25 -6.18 -10.82
C GLU A 444 -32.19 -6.64 -11.83
N ILE A 445 -31.04 -7.08 -11.33
CA ILE A 445 -29.98 -7.70 -12.12
C ILE A 445 -30.10 -9.22 -11.95
N PRO A 446 -30.05 -10.01 -13.05
CA PRO A 446 -30.03 -11.47 -12.96
C PRO A 446 -28.88 -11.98 -12.09
N GLU A 447 -29.09 -13.04 -11.30
CA GLU A 447 -28.13 -13.55 -10.31
C GLU A 447 -26.72 -13.78 -10.88
N HIS A 448 -26.63 -14.33 -12.09
CA HIS A 448 -25.37 -14.66 -12.78
C HIS A 448 -24.72 -13.49 -13.54
N SER A 449 -25.35 -12.31 -13.53
CA SER A 449 -24.76 -11.12 -14.17
C SER A 449 -23.84 -10.39 -13.18
N ASP A 450 -22.64 -10.07 -13.67
CA ASP A 450 -21.68 -9.27 -12.90
C ASP A 450 -22.02 -7.79 -12.99
N ILE A 451 -21.83 -7.07 -11.88
CA ILE A 451 -22.05 -5.63 -11.83
C ILE A 451 -21.16 -4.87 -12.84
N THR A 452 -20.00 -5.41 -13.17
CA THR A 452 -19.06 -4.87 -14.17
C THR A 452 -19.62 -4.89 -15.60
N GLN A 453 -20.62 -5.75 -15.87
CA GLN A 453 -21.31 -5.81 -17.16
C GLN A 453 -22.43 -4.78 -17.26
N VAL A 454 -23.01 -4.36 -16.12
CA VAL A 454 -24.16 -3.45 -16.04
C VAL A 454 -23.71 -2.00 -15.83
N ALA A 455 -22.64 -1.78 -15.06
CA ALA A 455 -22.11 -0.47 -14.75
C ALA A 455 -20.76 -0.23 -15.42
N ARG A 456 -20.57 0.96 -16.01
CA ARG A 456 -19.28 1.37 -16.58
C ARG A 456 -18.44 2.10 -15.53
N PRO A 457 -17.11 1.84 -15.46
CA PRO A 457 -16.18 2.60 -14.64
C PRO A 457 -16.39 4.11 -14.74
N GLY A 458 -16.44 4.80 -13.59
CA GLY A 458 -16.65 6.25 -13.50
C GLY A 458 -18.10 6.73 -13.57
N THR A 459 -19.09 5.83 -13.71
CA THR A 459 -20.51 6.21 -13.68
C THR A 459 -21.05 6.08 -12.25
N PRO A 460 -21.70 7.10 -11.67
CA PRO A 460 -22.28 6.96 -10.34
C PRO A 460 -23.44 5.96 -10.32
N TYR A 461 -23.51 5.14 -9.27
CA TYR A 461 -24.55 4.12 -9.11
C TYR A 461 -24.85 3.80 -7.64
N PHE A 462 -26.00 3.17 -7.42
CA PHE A 462 -26.38 2.54 -6.17
C PHE A 462 -26.65 1.06 -6.44
N TYR A 463 -26.11 0.20 -5.58
CA TYR A 463 -26.16 -1.26 -5.73
C TYR A 463 -26.53 -1.91 -4.40
N VAL A 464 -27.37 -2.93 -4.45
CA VAL A 464 -27.77 -3.75 -3.30
C VAL A 464 -27.65 -5.22 -3.69
N GLU A 465 -27.14 -6.03 -2.77
CA GLU A 465 -26.98 -7.47 -2.88
C GLU A 465 -27.52 -8.12 -1.62
N LEU A 466 -28.43 -9.08 -1.80
CA LEU A 466 -28.98 -9.89 -0.74
C LEU A 466 -28.13 -11.15 -0.54
N ASP A 467 -28.22 -11.77 0.64
CA ASP A 467 -27.56 -13.04 0.95
C ASP A 467 -28.01 -14.21 0.04
N THR A 468 -29.19 -14.09 -0.59
CA THR A 468 -29.71 -15.02 -1.60
C THR A 468 -29.00 -14.91 -2.95
N GLY A 469 -28.27 -13.81 -3.21
CA GLY A 469 -27.63 -13.53 -4.49
C GLY A 469 -28.44 -12.60 -5.41
N GLU A 470 -29.65 -12.21 -4.98
CA GLU A 470 -30.48 -11.23 -5.67
C GLU A 470 -29.87 -9.84 -5.61
N LYS A 471 -29.89 -9.13 -6.74
CA LYS A 471 -29.18 -7.86 -6.92
C LYS A 471 -30.12 -6.78 -7.42
N LEU A 472 -30.05 -5.60 -6.81
CA LEU A 472 -30.75 -4.40 -7.25
C LEU A 472 -29.75 -3.32 -7.64
N PHE A 473 -30.04 -2.58 -8.70
CA PHE A 473 -29.13 -1.58 -9.25
C PHE A 473 -29.87 -0.34 -9.74
N HIS A 474 -29.27 0.82 -9.49
CA HIS A 474 -29.72 2.09 -10.01
C HIS A 474 -28.55 2.91 -10.53
N SER A 475 -28.65 3.37 -11.78
CA SER A 475 -27.69 4.31 -12.36
C SER A 475 -28.06 5.74 -12.00
N ILE A 476 -27.19 6.43 -11.25
CA ILE A 476 -27.48 7.76 -10.71
C ILE A 476 -27.17 8.81 -11.78
N ARG A 477 -28.22 9.48 -12.27
CA ARG A 477 -28.11 10.57 -13.26
C ARG A 477 -28.28 11.97 -12.67
N ARG A 478 -28.93 12.07 -11.51
CA ARG A 478 -29.29 13.34 -10.83
C ARG A 478 -28.83 13.34 -9.37
N SER A 479 -29.41 14.20 -8.54
CA SER A 479 -29.20 14.16 -7.09
C SER A 479 -29.65 12.80 -6.54
N PHE A 480 -28.84 12.20 -5.68
CA PHE A 480 -29.17 10.95 -4.99
C PHE A 480 -29.02 11.13 -3.47
N PRO A 481 -30.00 10.66 -2.67
CA PRO A 481 -29.93 10.76 -1.21
C PRO A 481 -28.77 9.92 -0.66
N LEU A 482 -27.85 10.56 0.06
CA LEU A 482 -26.67 9.86 0.59
C LEU A 482 -27.07 8.75 1.56
N GLN A 483 -28.11 8.93 2.37
CA GLN A 483 -28.54 7.93 3.35
C GLN A 483 -29.55 6.91 2.82
N PHE A 484 -29.83 6.85 1.50
CA PHE A 484 -30.90 6.03 0.95
C PHE A 484 -30.87 4.57 1.43
N GLY A 485 -29.76 3.84 1.22
CA GLY A 485 -29.65 2.44 1.66
C GLY A 485 -29.83 2.26 3.17
N ARG A 486 -29.37 3.21 3.98
CA ARG A 486 -29.56 3.19 5.44
C ARG A 486 -31.00 3.51 5.84
N ALA A 487 -31.65 4.45 5.16
CA ALA A 487 -33.03 4.85 5.42
C ALA A 487 -34.01 3.71 5.11
N VAL A 488 -33.76 2.95 4.04
CA VAL A 488 -34.54 1.75 3.71
C VAL A 488 -34.42 0.72 4.83
N LEU A 489 -33.20 0.39 5.23
CA LEU A 489 -32.95 -0.61 6.28
C LEU A 489 -33.42 -0.16 7.67
N ALA A 490 -33.38 1.15 7.96
CA ALA A 490 -33.88 1.73 9.20
C ALA A 490 -35.41 1.75 9.30
N SER A 491 -36.12 1.45 8.21
CA SER A 491 -37.58 1.55 8.15
C SER A 491 -38.28 0.64 9.16
N PRO A 492 -39.51 0.99 9.59
CA PRO A 492 -40.35 0.13 10.43
C PRO A 492 -40.55 -1.29 9.91
N ALA A 493 -40.51 -1.47 8.58
CA ALA A 493 -40.70 -2.77 7.95
C ALA A 493 -39.51 -3.73 8.14
N LEU A 494 -38.30 -3.21 8.38
CA LEU A 494 -37.08 -4.03 8.44
C LEU A 494 -36.44 -4.04 9.83
N LEU A 495 -35.96 -2.88 10.31
CA LEU A 495 -35.27 -2.81 11.61
C LEU A 495 -36.00 -1.98 12.66
N ALA A 496 -37.03 -1.21 12.27
CA ALA A 496 -37.78 -0.33 13.15
C ALA A 496 -36.90 0.66 13.95
N LEU A 497 -35.92 1.26 13.27
CA LEU A 497 -34.97 2.22 13.84
C LEU A 497 -34.91 3.54 13.03
N PRO A 498 -36.04 4.23 12.78
CA PRO A 498 -36.07 5.40 11.89
C PRO A 498 -35.17 6.55 12.38
N GLU A 499 -34.98 6.69 13.69
CA GLU A 499 -34.10 7.71 14.29
C GLU A 499 -32.62 7.52 13.95
N ARG A 500 -32.22 6.29 13.59
CA ARG A 500 -30.83 5.91 13.29
C ARG A 500 -30.48 5.96 11.80
N ALA A 501 -31.42 6.41 10.96
CA ALA A 501 -31.21 6.60 9.52
C ALA A 501 -30.06 7.58 9.22
N ASP A 502 -29.91 8.64 10.03
CA ASP A 502 -28.77 9.55 9.97
C ASP A 502 -27.65 9.09 10.90
N TRP A 503 -26.52 8.66 10.33
CA TRP A 503 -25.36 8.18 11.07
C TRP A 503 -24.80 9.22 12.06
N ARG A 504 -24.96 10.52 11.80
CA ARG A 504 -24.46 11.60 12.68
C ARG A 504 -25.15 11.58 14.05
N ARG A 505 -26.38 11.07 14.11
CA ARG A 505 -27.17 10.93 15.34
C ARG A 505 -26.85 9.64 16.10
N CYS A 506 -26.09 8.74 15.48
CA CYS A 506 -25.71 7.44 16.04
C CYS A 506 -24.27 7.41 16.59
N ALA A 507 -23.58 8.56 16.63
CA ALA A 507 -22.20 8.61 17.07
C ALA A 507 -22.09 8.23 18.55
N ALA A 508 -21.26 7.22 18.84
CA ALA A 508 -20.96 6.76 20.19
C ALA A 508 -19.59 7.31 20.64
N GLY A 509 -19.30 7.22 21.94
CA GLY A 509 -17.97 7.57 22.44
C GLY A 509 -16.91 6.57 21.97
N ARG A 510 -15.68 7.04 21.75
CA ARG A 510 -14.55 6.20 21.28
C ARG A 510 -14.34 4.92 22.12
N ALA A 511 -14.56 5.00 23.43
CA ALA A 511 -14.43 3.86 24.33
C ALA A 511 -15.51 2.79 24.09
N GLU A 512 -16.75 3.20 23.80
CA GLU A 512 -17.88 2.32 23.49
C GLU A 512 -17.68 1.68 22.12
N GLU A 513 -17.30 2.47 21.11
CA GLU A 513 -16.95 1.98 19.77
C GLU A 513 -15.83 0.94 19.82
N ALA A 514 -14.77 1.20 20.60
CA ALA A 514 -13.68 0.24 20.79
C ALA A 514 -14.13 -1.04 21.52
N ALA A 515 -15.10 -0.94 22.45
CA ALA A 515 -15.67 -2.10 23.11
C ALA A 515 -16.52 -2.94 22.15
N GLN A 516 -17.34 -2.30 21.31
CA GLN A 516 -18.12 -2.96 20.26
C GLN A 516 -17.21 -3.65 19.24
N ALA A 517 -16.14 -2.97 18.78
CA ALA A 517 -15.16 -3.57 17.88
C ALA A 517 -14.47 -4.79 18.50
N ARG A 518 -14.08 -4.73 19.78
CA ARG A 518 -13.51 -5.88 20.49
C ARG A 518 -14.50 -7.05 20.61
N ALA A 519 -15.76 -6.77 20.94
CA ALA A 519 -16.80 -7.79 21.03
C ALA A 519 -17.03 -8.46 19.66
N PHE A 520 -17.14 -7.66 18.61
CA PHE A 520 -17.30 -8.16 17.24
C PHE A 520 -16.10 -9.00 16.81
N ARG A 521 -14.86 -8.54 17.05
CA ARG A 521 -13.63 -9.30 16.73
C ARG A 521 -13.63 -10.69 17.39
N ARG A 522 -13.97 -10.75 18.68
CA ARG A 522 -14.04 -12.03 19.41
C ARG A 522 -15.07 -12.97 18.80
N ASP A 523 -16.25 -12.45 18.49
CA ASP A 523 -17.33 -13.26 17.93
C ASP A 523 -17.05 -13.70 16.48
N PHE A 524 -16.36 -12.85 15.69
CA PHE A 524 -16.02 -13.11 14.29
C PHE A 524 -14.75 -13.95 14.11
N GLN A 525 -13.93 -14.10 15.15
CA GLN A 525 -12.65 -14.83 15.12
C GLN A 525 -12.71 -16.21 14.43
N PRO A 526 -13.73 -17.07 14.62
CA PRO A 526 -13.81 -18.37 13.95
C PRO A 526 -14.02 -18.31 12.44
N PHE A 527 -14.44 -17.16 11.92
CA PHE A 527 -14.76 -16.92 10.52
C PHE A 527 -13.73 -15.97 9.86
N ASP A 528 -12.69 -15.56 10.60
CA ASP A 528 -11.72 -14.57 10.14
C ASP A 528 -10.70 -15.20 9.19
N LEU A 529 -10.76 -14.79 7.92
CA LEU A 529 -9.89 -15.24 6.84
C LEU A 529 -8.42 -14.80 6.99
N ALA A 530 -8.16 -13.82 7.86
CA ALA A 530 -6.84 -13.25 8.07
C ALA A 530 -6.02 -13.99 9.16
N LEU A 531 -6.65 -14.90 9.91
CA LEU A 531 -5.96 -15.71 10.90
C LEU A 531 -5.44 -17.00 10.24
N PRO A 532 -4.16 -17.38 10.43
CA PRO A 532 -3.68 -18.68 9.99
C PRO A 532 -4.43 -19.79 10.77
N GLU A 533 -4.84 -20.84 10.06
CA GLU A 533 -5.37 -22.09 10.66
C GLU A 533 -4.41 -22.69 11.70
#